data_AF-A0A0P0CWA7-F1
#
_entry.id   AF-A0A0P0CWA7-F1
#
_cell.length_a   1.000
_cell.length_b   1.000
_cell.length_c   1.000
_cell.angle_alpha   90.00
_cell.angle_beta   90.00
_cell.angle_gamma   90.00
#
_symmetry.space_group_name_H-M   'P 1'
#
loop_
_entity.id
_entity.type
_entity.pdbx_description
1 polymer ?
#
loop_
_entity_poly.entity_id
_entity_poly.type
_entity_poly.pdbx_seq_one_letter_code
_entity_poly.pdbx_strand_id
1 'polypeptide(L)'
;MLSFTSMGQGLNLSQLLKLQGMGKQEVALFLQEKGWVAKSDVEPSDAKMGKAVWAFNPEGEGADAWCILYYNGASPNRILYNTQGGPVFDKIRKHVKQREMAVLEEGEQIEGLDFVDAYTDYADSQFVARLYDYKQINYYGIKIFTKEDYHKAKETAKL
;
A
#
# COMPACT_ATOMS: atom_id res chain seq x y z
N MET A 1 18.88 -15.99 -26.55
CA MET A 1 18.38 -14.96 -25.62
C MET A 1 17.36 -15.64 -24.71
N LEU A 2 17.74 -15.89 -23.46
CA LEU A 2 16.81 -16.39 -22.45
C LEU A 2 15.86 -15.26 -22.07
N SER A 3 14.61 -15.36 -22.53
CA SER A 3 13.53 -14.48 -22.11
C SER A 3 13.21 -14.78 -20.65
N PHE A 4 13.72 -13.96 -19.73
CA PHE A 4 13.27 -13.91 -18.34
C PHE A 4 11.93 -13.16 -18.28
N THR A 5 10.89 -13.72 -18.88
CA THR A 5 9.52 -13.20 -18.74
C THR A 5 8.97 -13.58 -17.36
N SER A 6 8.78 -12.54 -16.54
CA SER A 6 7.65 -12.34 -15.62
C SER A 6 7.44 -13.28 -14.42
N MET A 7 8.42 -13.41 -13.53
CA MET A 7 8.18 -13.88 -12.14
C MET A 7 8.50 -12.85 -11.04
N GLY A 8 8.71 -11.58 -11.40
CA GLY A 8 8.94 -10.51 -10.42
C GLY A 8 8.30 -9.21 -10.86
N GLN A 9 7.01 -9.02 -10.56
CA GLN A 9 6.27 -7.81 -11.00
C GLN A 9 5.37 -7.19 -9.90
N GLY A 10 5.18 -7.86 -8.76
CA GLY A 10 4.51 -7.28 -7.59
C GLY A 10 5.49 -6.81 -6.51
N LEU A 11 5.07 -5.85 -5.67
CA LEU A 11 5.82 -5.46 -4.48
C LEU A 11 5.56 -6.46 -3.34
N ASN A 12 6.60 -6.91 -2.66
CA ASN A 12 6.45 -7.77 -1.48
C ASN A 12 6.41 -6.94 -0.17
N LEU A 13 6.02 -7.58 0.94
CA LEU A 13 5.88 -6.90 2.24
C LEU A 13 7.16 -6.15 2.65
N SER A 14 8.33 -6.76 2.55
CA SER A 14 9.59 -6.12 2.93
C SER A 14 9.89 -4.88 2.10
N GLN A 15 9.52 -4.88 0.81
CA GLN A 15 9.65 -3.70 -0.05
C GLN A 15 8.66 -2.61 0.38
N LEU A 16 7.40 -2.96 0.67
CA LEU A 16 6.38 -2.01 1.13
C LEU A 16 6.78 -1.35 2.46
N LEU A 17 7.29 -2.13 3.42
CA LEU A 17 7.83 -1.62 4.68
C LEU A 17 9.03 -0.69 4.45
N LYS A 18 9.92 -1.04 3.51
CA LYS A 18 11.05 -0.17 3.15
C LYS A 18 10.58 1.16 2.54
N LEU A 19 9.62 1.10 1.62
CA LEU A 19 9.07 2.29 0.96
C LEU A 19 8.39 3.24 1.95
N GLN A 20 7.78 2.72 3.02
CA GLN A 20 7.16 3.56 4.05
C GLN A 20 8.18 4.50 4.73
N GLY A 21 9.42 4.06 4.90
CA GLY A 21 10.49 4.86 5.50
C GLY A 21 11.23 5.80 4.52
N MET A 22 10.91 5.75 3.23
CA MET A 22 11.62 6.52 2.18
C MET A 22 10.94 7.85 1.89
N GLY A 23 11.73 8.86 1.50
CA GLY A 23 11.23 10.11 0.95
C GLY A 23 10.65 9.94 -0.46
N LYS A 24 9.81 10.90 -0.91
CA LYS A 24 9.13 10.83 -2.23
C LYS A 24 10.09 10.55 -3.39
N GLN A 25 11.23 11.24 -3.43
CA GLN A 25 12.22 11.07 -4.51
C GLN A 25 12.84 9.67 -4.49
N GLU A 26 13.12 9.11 -3.31
CA GLU A 26 13.68 7.76 -3.16
C GLU A 26 12.68 6.68 -3.56
N VAL A 27 11.41 6.86 -3.18
CA VAL A 27 10.30 5.98 -3.62
C VAL A 27 10.18 6.01 -5.14
N ALA A 28 10.22 7.19 -5.75
CA ALA A 28 10.12 7.34 -7.20
C ALA A 28 11.23 6.59 -7.94
N LEU A 29 12.48 6.76 -7.50
CA LEU A 29 13.64 6.06 -8.07
C LEU A 29 13.51 4.54 -7.93
N PHE A 30 13.16 4.05 -6.72
CA PHE A 30 12.99 2.62 -6.47
C PHE A 30 11.92 1.99 -7.37
N LEU A 31 10.79 2.67 -7.56
CA LEU A 31 9.69 2.21 -8.38
C LEU A 31 10.05 2.26 -9.88
N GLN A 32 10.71 3.32 -10.33
CA GLN A 32 11.19 3.47 -11.71
C GLN A 32 12.16 2.34 -12.09
N GLU A 33 13.13 2.02 -11.22
CA GLU A 33 14.06 0.90 -11.42
C GLU A 33 13.35 -0.46 -11.55
N LYS A 34 12.11 -0.55 -11.06
CA LYS A 34 11.24 -1.74 -11.14
C LYS A 34 10.22 -1.70 -12.27
N GLY A 35 10.29 -0.70 -13.15
CA GLY A 35 9.38 -0.56 -14.29
C GLY A 35 7.99 -0.06 -13.92
N TRP A 36 7.83 0.57 -12.76
CA TRP A 36 6.59 1.26 -12.41
C TRP A 36 6.52 2.63 -13.09
N VAL A 37 5.32 3.03 -13.50
CA VAL A 37 5.09 4.27 -14.23
C VAL A 37 4.34 5.27 -13.36
N ALA A 38 4.87 6.47 -13.20
CA ALA A 38 4.18 7.55 -12.48
C ALA A 38 2.90 7.96 -13.23
N LYS A 39 1.80 8.14 -12.48
CA LYS A 39 0.48 8.48 -13.04
C LYS A 39 -0.04 9.83 -12.58
N SER A 40 0.17 10.17 -11.32
CA SER A 40 -0.22 11.48 -10.80
C SER A 40 0.62 11.84 -9.58
N ASP A 41 0.84 13.12 -9.37
CA ASP A 41 1.44 13.65 -8.15
C ASP A 41 0.70 14.93 -7.76
N VAL A 42 0.07 14.91 -6.58
CA VAL A 42 -0.65 16.04 -6.00
C VAL A 42 0.09 16.44 -4.74
N GLU A 43 0.64 17.65 -4.73
CA GLU A 43 1.41 18.15 -3.59
C GLU A 43 0.54 18.32 -2.33
N PRO A 44 1.14 18.21 -1.12
CA PRO A 44 0.43 18.41 0.13
C PRO A 44 -0.10 19.84 0.26
N SER A 45 -1.15 19.98 1.08
CA SER A 45 -1.69 21.26 1.53
C SER A 45 -1.83 21.25 3.05
N ASP A 46 -2.11 22.40 3.66
CA ASP A 46 -2.29 22.52 5.11
C ASP A 46 -3.37 21.56 5.66
N ALA A 47 -4.37 21.21 4.85
CA ALA A 47 -5.47 20.34 5.24
C ALA A 47 -5.27 18.86 4.90
N LYS A 48 -4.44 18.54 3.89
CA LYS A 48 -4.35 17.20 3.29
C LYS A 48 -2.92 16.81 2.94
N MET A 49 -2.57 15.54 3.20
CA MET A 49 -1.34 14.95 2.69
C MET A 49 -1.33 14.99 1.16
N GLY A 50 -0.13 15.13 0.59
CA GLY A 50 0.11 14.94 -0.83
C GLY A 50 -0.07 13.48 -1.21
N LYS A 51 -0.29 13.22 -2.50
CA LYS A 51 -0.59 11.90 -3.04
C LYS A 51 0.14 11.70 -4.36
N ALA A 52 1.14 10.84 -4.34
CA ALA A 52 1.84 10.37 -5.53
C ALA A 52 1.39 8.94 -5.88
N VAL A 53 1.15 8.67 -7.16
CA VAL A 53 0.58 7.41 -7.65
C VAL A 53 1.44 6.85 -8.77
N TRP A 54 1.75 5.56 -8.66
CA TRP A 54 2.40 4.76 -9.69
C TRP A 54 1.54 3.54 -10.03
N ALA A 55 1.57 3.15 -11.31
CA ALA A 55 0.91 1.94 -11.79
C ALA A 55 1.95 0.97 -12.36
N PHE A 56 1.64 -0.31 -12.21
CA PHE A 56 2.36 -1.40 -12.83
C PHE A 56 1.46 -2.06 -13.88
N ASN A 57 1.99 -2.19 -15.12
CA ASN A 57 1.54 -2.93 -16.31
C ASN A 57 0.10 -3.53 -16.35
N PRO A 58 -0.60 -3.52 -17.50
CA PRO A 58 -0.48 -2.57 -18.60
C PRO A 58 -0.96 -1.18 -18.18
N GLU A 59 -0.39 -0.15 -18.79
CA GLU A 59 -0.73 1.24 -18.51
C GLU A 59 -2.22 1.54 -18.78
N GLY A 60 -2.90 2.20 -17.84
CA GLY A 60 -4.31 2.63 -18.00
C GLY A 60 -5.25 2.00 -16.97
N GLU A 61 -6.52 1.84 -17.32
CA GLU A 61 -7.56 1.26 -16.44
C GLU A 61 -7.35 -0.24 -16.12
N GLY A 62 -6.39 -0.88 -16.79
CA GLY A 62 -6.09 -2.31 -16.65
C GLY A 62 -4.81 -2.64 -15.88
N ALA A 63 -4.30 -1.74 -15.03
CA ALA A 63 -3.05 -1.98 -14.30
C ALA A 63 -3.15 -3.14 -13.29
N ASP A 64 -2.18 -4.06 -13.33
CA ASP A 64 -2.05 -5.21 -12.44
C ASP A 64 -1.81 -4.80 -10.98
N ALA A 65 -1.21 -3.63 -10.76
CA ALA A 65 -1.01 -3.09 -9.42
C ALA A 65 -0.84 -1.56 -9.39
N TRP A 66 -1.16 -1.00 -8.23
CA TRP A 66 -1.04 0.43 -7.92
C TRP A 66 -0.23 0.61 -6.63
N CYS A 67 0.70 1.57 -6.63
CA CYS A 67 1.43 2.00 -5.44
C CYS A 67 1.13 3.48 -5.23
N ILE A 68 0.61 3.82 -4.06
CA ILE A 68 0.20 5.17 -3.68
C ILE A 68 1.00 5.58 -2.45
N LEU A 69 1.72 6.69 -2.55
CA LEU A 69 2.40 7.34 -1.44
C LEU A 69 1.55 8.51 -0.96
N TYR A 70 1.19 8.52 0.32
CA TYR A 70 0.71 9.70 1.02
C TYR A 70 1.85 10.32 1.79
N TYR A 71 2.13 11.61 1.58
CA TYR A 71 3.30 12.28 2.13
C TYR A 71 3.01 13.73 2.52
N ASN A 72 3.72 14.26 3.52
CA ASN A 72 3.83 15.69 3.82
C ASN A 72 5.11 15.93 4.65
N GLY A 73 5.37 17.19 5.05
CA GLY A 73 6.51 17.52 5.90
C GLY A 73 6.27 17.32 7.41
N ALA A 74 5.04 17.01 7.84
CA ALA A 74 4.63 17.05 9.25
C ALA A 74 4.23 15.68 9.82
N SER A 75 4.17 14.64 9.00
CA SER A 75 3.69 13.31 9.37
C SER A 75 4.47 12.24 8.59
N PRO A 76 4.63 11.04 9.17
CA PRO A 76 5.24 9.92 8.46
C PRO A 76 4.51 9.58 7.16
N ASN A 77 5.24 9.03 6.20
CA ASN A 77 4.68 8.58 4.93
C ASN A 77 3.79 7.36 5.12
N ARG A 78 2.80 7.21 4.23
CA ARG A 78 1.92 6.03 4.18
C ARG A 78 1.99 5.43 2.79
N ILE A 79 2.06 4.11 2.71
CA ILE A 79 2.04 3.39 1.44
C ILE A 79 0.74 2.61 1.35
N LEU A 80 -0.04 2.82 0.29
CA LEU A 80 -1.12 1.94 -0.11
C LEU A 80 -0.70 1.20 -1.38
N TYR A 81 -0.75 -0.13 -1.34
CA TYR A 81 -0.47 -0.98 -2.48
C TYR A 81 -1.71 -1.82 -2.78
N ASN A 82 -2.22 -1.68 -4.00
CA ASN A 82 -3.34 -2.48 -4.50
C ASN A 82 -2.86 -3.37 -5.63
N THR A 83 -3.38 -4.58 -5.73
CA THR A 83 -2.99 -5.51 -6.78
C THR A 83 -4.16 -6.39 -7.22
N GLN A 84 -4.19 -6.66 -8.52
CA GLN A 84 -5.03 -7.68 -9.13
C GLN A 84 -4.27 -9.01 -9.11
N GLY A 85 -4.86 -10.02 -8.48
CA GLY A 85 -4.30 -11.38 -8.42
C GLY A 85 -3.97 -11.84 -7.01
N GLY A 86 -4.60 -12.95 -6.60
CA GLY A 86 -4.40 -13.60 -5.31
C GLY A 86 -2.94 -13.96 -4.98
N PRO A 87 -2.14 -14.57 -5.88
CA PRO A 87 -0.83 -15.13 -5.49
C PRO A 87 0.20 -14.12 -4.95
N VAL A 88 0.20 -12.87 -5.43
CA VAL A 88 1.08 -11.81 -4.90
C VAL A 88 0.61 -11.39 -3.52
N PHE A 89 -0.69 -11.13 -3.38
CA PHE A 89 -1.26 -10.69 -2.12
C PHE A 89 -1.25 -11.78 -1.04
N ASP A 90 -1.48 -13.03 -1.41
CA ASP A 90 -1.42 -14.19 -0.52
C ASP A 90 -0.02 -14.33 0.11
N LYS A 91 1.04 -14.03 -0.65
CA LYS A 91 2.40 -13.99 -0.12
C LYS A 91 2.58 -12.85 0.89
N ILE A 92 2.02 -11.67 0.62
CA ILE A 92 2.04 -10.53 1.56
C ILE A 92 1.30 -10.91 2.85
N ARG A 93 0.05 -11.38 2.72
CA ARG A 93 -0.79 -11.83 3.84
C ARG A 93 -0.10 -12.91 4.68
N LYS A 94 0.53 -13.88 4.02
CA LYS A 94 1.33 -14.91 4.71
C LYS A 94 2.50 -14.30 5.48
N HIS A 95 3.26 -13.38 4.90
CA HIS A 95 4.39 -12.74 5.58
C HIS A 95 3.96 -11.83 6.74
N VAL A 96 2.82 -11.14 6.63
CA VAL A 96 2.23 -10.39 7.75
C VAL A 96 1.96 -11.33 8.94
N LYS A 97 1.34 -12.48 8.68
CA LYS A 97 1.06 -13.49 9.71
C LYS A 97 2.34 -14.11 10.28
N GLN A 98 3.36 -14.35 9.45
CA GLN A 98 4.65 -14.92 9.89
C GLN A 98 5.51 -13.95 10.71
N ARG A 99 5.29 -12.64 10.59
CA ARG A 99 5.99 -11.62 11.38
C ARG A 99 5.42 -11.48 12.80
N GLU A 100 4.54 -12.39 13.20
CA GLU A 100 3.87 -12.38 14.52
C GLU A 100 3.16 -11.06 14.81
N MET A 101 2.66 -10.39 13.77
CA MET A 101 1.89 -9.15 13.94
C MET A 101 0.56 -9.49 14.63
N ALA A 102 0.29 -8.82 15.75
CA ALA A 102 -0.95 -8.99 16.48
C ALA A 102 -2.10 -8.35 15.68
N VAL A 103 -3.26 -9.01 15.67
CA VAL A 103 -4.50 -8.40 15.16
C VAL A 103 -4.91 -7.29 16.13
N LEU A 104 -5.05 -6.07 15.62
CA LEU A 104 -5.54 -4.92 16.37
C LEU A 104 -7.04 -4.72 16.19
N GLU A 105 -7.52 -4.89 14.96
CA GLU A 105 -8.89 -4.60 14.57
C GLU A 105 -9.26 -5.36 13.30
N GLU A 106 -10.52 -5.77 13.22
CA GLU A 106 -11.15 -6.36 12.05
C GLU A 106 -12.48 -5.65 11.83
N GLY A 107 -12.87 -5.48 10.58
CA GLY A 107 -14.15 -4.87 10.26
C GLY A 107 -14.59 -5.13 8.85
N GLU A 108 -15.88 -4.96 8.64
CA GLU A 108 -16.55 -5.00 7.34
C GLU A 108 -16.94 -3.58 6.95
N GLN A 109 -17.01 -3.31 5.64
CA GLN A 109 -17.52 -2.07 5.03
C GLN A 109 -17.13 -0.77 5.78
N ILE A 110 -16.03 -0.15 5.36
CA ILE A 110 -15.61 1.13 5.92
C ILE A 110 -16.48 2.25 5.34
N GLU A 111 -17.08 3.07 6.21
CA GLU A 111 -17.85 4.25 5.79
C GLU A 111 -17.02 5.17 4.87
N GLY A 112 -17.57 5.49 3.70
CA GLY A 112 -16.90 6.30 2.68
C GLY A 112 -15.92 5.54 1.77
N LEU A 113 -15.76 4.22 1.93
CA LEU A 113 -14.99 3.35 1.04
C LEU A 113 -15.86 2.19 0.52
N ASP A 114 -16.86 2.52 -0.29
CA ASP A 114 -17.88 1.57 -0.78
C ASP A 114 -17.33 0.36 -1.54
N PHE A 115 -16.07 0.43 -1.98
CA PHE A 115 -15.36 -0.62 -2.71
C PHE A 115 -14.62 -1.62 -1.81
N VAL A 116 -14.48 -1.34 -0.50
CA VAL A 116 -13.92 -2.26 0.50
C VAL A 116 -15.03 -3.19 1.00
N ASP A 117 -14.77 -4.49 1.00
CA ASP A 117 -15.65 -5.49 1.58
C ASP A 117 -15.30 -5.71 3.06
N ALA A 118 -14.02 -5.97 3.34
CA ALA A 118 -13.49 -6.17 4.68
C ALA A 118 -12.06 -5.66 4.83
N TYR A 119 -11.63 -5.49 6.08
CA TYR A 119 -10.25 -5.18 6.42
C TYR A 119 -9.79 -5.85 7.73
N THR A 120 -8.48 -6.02 7.84
CA THR A 120 -7.83 -6.44 9.09
C THR A 120 -6.56 -5.64 9.33
N ASP A 121 -6.42 -5.10 10.53
CA ASP A 121 -5.24 -4.37 10.99
C ASP A 121 -4.33 -5.30 11.78
N TYR A 122 -3.12 -5.49 11.27
CA TYR A 122 -2.05 -6.23 11.93
C TYR A 122 -0.97 -5.26 12.38
N ALA A 123 -0.40 -5.43 13.58
CA ALA A 123 0.69 -4.59 14.06
C ALA A 123 1.86 -5.35 14.67
N ASP A 124 3.07 -4.87 14.45
CA ASP A 124 4.26 -5.23 15.24
C ASP A 124 4.67 -4.05 16.16
N SER A 125 5.95 -4.02 16.55
CA SER A 125 6.51 -2.94 17.37
C SER A 125 6.66 -1.62 16.61
N GLN A 126 6.71 -1.63 15.28
CA GLN A 126 7.06 -0.48 14.44
C GLN A 126 5.94 -0.06 13.49
N PHE A 127 5.22 -1.02 12.89
CA PHE A 127 4.32 -0.80 11.78
C PHE A 127 2.92 -1.34 12.08
N VAL A 128 1.94 -0.72 11.42
CA VAL A 128 0.60 -1.29 11.23
C VAL A 128 0.38 -1.54 9.75
N ALA A 129 -0.05 -2.75 9.42
CA ALA A 129 -0.44 -3.18 8.09
C ALA A 129 -1.95 -3.46 8.07
N ARG A 130 -2.70 -2.60 7.40
CA ARG A 130 -4.12 -2.80 7.11
C ARG A 130 -4.26 -3.58 5.81
N LEU A 131 -4.72 -4.82 5.88
CA LEU A 131 -5.08 -5.60 4.70
C LEU A 131 -6.52 -5.30 4.31
N TYR A 132 -6.79 -5.09 3.03
CA TYR A 132 -8.11 -4.87 2.45
C TYR A 132 -8.49 -6.05 1.55
N ASP A 133 -9.70 -6.54 1.73
CA ASP A 133 -10.43 -7.33 0.74
C ASP A 133 -11.43 -6.39 0.06
N TYR A 134 -11.29 -6.19 -1.25
CA TYR A 134 -12.19 -5.34 -2.02
C TYR A 134 -13.37 -6.14 -2.58
N LYS A 135 -14.50 -5.47 -2.82
CA LYS A 135 -15.69 -6.09 -3.45
C LYS A 135 -15.42 -6.60 -4.86
N GLN A 136 -14.46 -5.98 -5.55
CA GLN A 136 -14.01 -6.45 -6.85
C GLN A 136 -13.24 -7.77 -6.70
N ILE A 137 -13.70 -8.80 -7.40
CA ILE A 137 -13.10 -10.14 -7.35
C ILE A 137 -11.61 -10.07 -7.71
N ASN A 138 -10.79 -10.77 -6.92
CA ASN A 138 -9.33 -10.86 -7.07
C ASN A 138 -8.58 -9.52 -6.98
N TYR A 139 -9.17 -8.50 -6.35
CA TYR A 139 -8.53 -7.22 -6.08
C TYR A 139 -8.29 -7.06 -4.58
N TYR A 140 -7.06 -6.77 -4.20
CA TYR A 140 -6.65 -6.71 -2.79
C TYR A 140 -5.77 -5.50 -2.52
N GLY A 141 -5.75 -5.05 -1.26
CA GLY A 141 -5.00 -3.86 -0.86
C GLY A 141 -4.23 -4.08 0.44
N ILE A 142 -3.12 -3.38 0.59
CA ILE A 142 -2.41 -3.25 1.87
C ILE A 142 -2.00 -1.80 2.08
N LYS A 143 -2.34 -1.24 3.23
CA LYS A 143 -1.87 0.09 3.65
C LYS A 143 -0.94 -0.04 4.85
N ILE A 144 0.24 0.55 4.73
CA ILE A 144 1.30 0.53 5.74
C ILE A 144 1.41 1.90 6.38
N PHE A 145 1.46 1.89 7.71
CA PHE A 145 1.68 3.04 8.58
C PHE A 145 2.86 2.75 9.52
N THR A 146 3.52 3.79 10.03
CA THR A 146 4.16 3.63 11.35
C THR A 146 3.08 3.46 12.41
N LYS A 147 3.40 2.77 13.50
CA LYS A 147 2.46 2.59 14.60
C LYS A 147 1.97 3.90 15.20
N GLU A 148 2.87 4.88 15.36
CA GLU A 148 2.53 6.21 15.84
C GLU A 148 1.58 6.95 14.88
N ASP A 149 1.84 6.91 13.58
CA ASP A 149 0.99 7.56 12.58
C ASP A 149 -0.38 6.90 12.48
N TYR A 150 -0.46 5.56 12.60
CA TYR A 150 -1.73 4.85 12.63
C TYR A 150 -2.66 5.33 13.76
N HIS A 151 -2.13 5.49 14.98
CA HIS A 151 -2.94 5.98 16.09
C HIS A 151 -3.46 7.41 15.85
N LYS A 152 -2.60 8.30 15.34
CA LYS A 152 -3.02 9.67 14.96
C LYS A 152 -4.03 9.68 13.81
N ALA A 153 -3.86 8.81 12.82
CA ALA A 153 -4.77 8.65 11.70
C ALA A 153 -6.15 8.18 12.16
N LYS A 154 -6.21 7.27 13.14
CA LYS A 154 -7.45 6.75 13.72
C LYS A 154 -8.24 7.83 14.46
N GLU A 155 -7.58 8.66 15.26
CA GLU A 155 -8.22 9.77 15.97
C GLU A 155 -8.81 10.83 15.03
N THR A 156 -8.19 11.01 13.86
CA THR A 156 -8.59 12.04 12.88
C THR A 156 -9.46 11.51 11.74
N ALA A 157 -9.89 10.25 11.82
CA ALA A 157 -10.63 9.53 10.76
C ALA A 157 -9.92 9.54 9.38
N LYS A 158 -8.58 9.56 9.36
CA LYS A 158 -7.73 9.56 8.15
C LYS A 158 -7.01 8.23 7.95
N LEU A 159 -7.70 7.11 8.18
CA LEU A 159 -7.18 5.75 7.99
C LEU A 159 -7.14 5.30 6.53
#